data_AF-A0A948F8Y5-F1
#
_entry.id   AF-A0A948F8Y5-F1
#
_cell.length_a   1.000
_cell.length_b   1.000
_cell.length_c   1.000
_cell.angle_alpha   90.00
_cell.angle_beta   90.00
_cell.angle_gamma   90.00
#
_symmetry.space_group_name_H-M   'P 1'
#
loop_
_entity.id
_entity.type
_entity.pdbx_description
1 polymer ?
#
loop_
_entity_poly.entity_id
_entity_poly.type
_entity_poly.pdbx_seq_one_letter_code
_entity_poly.pdbx_strand_id
1 'polypeptide(L)'
;MFTKLLELNRIIEGKTPRTKIERLNQGLPEAYRHGIAICFDRATGAFSGLRLVQGSRGVVYMAASGANGFSTTAVQPITNDPRKTLDKIKRCVNVLAETTKEIKEEMKRLAAAFDEVLIAVDVSDKIAEIKPDVENRAYLFVAFINDGKIEPLYAEQEVQAYMNAKAFDDYGTADKKNDSVQNGRVCYVCGEAGRRVYGNFSRLKSYNLDKPGMITGGFGIGQTLKNFPVCDECITAISSAYDYAKRKLSFNFCGESYLLLPCLRTKNDELAETIVNMLEGMGHTTQTSEYTKITGSQNDILEELADVGQGKDSLTLTMVFFKGKNAEWKITAEIPEILPSRISRIHTVKRTVEADEYLKMGDKPFFFTFRTIKDFAGHSGKTSQRKFLGYVDAVFSGGIISERAFLSDVVRAVVTQAKREPKMMPFMVRDALAAWQFLNQLGIFEKGVRTMSDAVGTGGKYGQFVEVHKDFFDAQEKVAAFLTGCYVSKVLYAQGQNLGNSPFYKKLRGMKLDMKRLQALYPEARNKIQQYDAFGLVNEIDPLLASAWVKCGNDWKITDDEATLSFTIGLSLDYNINK
;
A
#
# COMPACT_ATOMS: atom_id res chain seq x y z
N MET A 1 -4.72 12.13 5.82
CA MET A 1 -5.09 11.86 4.40
C MET A 1 -5.57 13.09 3.57
N PHE A 2 -6.69 13.76 3.86
CA PHE A 2 -7.27 14.78 2.95
C PHE A 2 -6.30 15.93 2.59
N THR A 3 -5.57 16.44 3.59
CA THR A 3 -4.52 17.46 3.37
C THR A 3 -3.39 16.93 2.48
N LYS A 4 -3.04 15.65 2.60
CA LYS A 4 -2.02 14.98 1.79
C LYS A 4 -2.47 14.82 0.33
N LEU A 5 -3.76 14.57 0.09
CA LEU A 5 -4.34 14.60 -1.26
C LEU A 5 -4.35 16.02 -1.85
N LEU A 6 -4.61 17.05 -1.04
CA LEU A 6 -4.50 18.44 -1.50
C LEU A 6 -3.04 18.80 -1.85
N GLU A 7 -2.08 18.35 -1.06
CA GLU A 7 -0.64 18.50 -1.34
C GLU A 7 -0.24 17.76 -2.62
N LEU A 8 -0.68 16.52 -2.80
CA LEU A 8 -0.49 15.77 -4.04
C LEU A 8 -1.09 16.51 -5.26
N ASN A 9 -2.29 17.10 -5.12
CA ASN A 9 -2.87 17.88 -6.21
C ASN A 9 -1.97 19.05 -6.64
N ARG A 10 -1.34 19.73 -5.68
CA ARG A 10 -0.38 20.82 -5.97
C ARG A 10 0.85 20.30 -6.71
N ILE A 11 1.35 19.12 -6.33
CA ILE A 11 2.46 18.47 -7.04
C ILE A 11 2.07 18.17 -8.49
N ILE A 12 0.88 17.59 -8.72
CA ILE A 12 0.36 17.26 -10.06
C ILE A 12 0.14 18.49 -10.94
N GLU A 13 -0.28 19.61 -10.35
CA GLU A 13 -0.52 20.86 -11.09
C GLU A 13 0.76 21.63 -11.41
N GLY A 14 1.80 21.46 -10.59
CA GLY A 14 3.06 22.18 -10.76
C GLY A 14 2.85 23.70 -10.81
N LYS A 15 3.47 24.35 -11.81
CA LYS A 15 3.46 25.82 -11.98
C LYS A 15 2.13 26.39 -12.44
N THR A 16 1.26 25.58 -13.05
CA THR A 16 0.02 26.03 -13.68
C THR A 16 -1.18 25.39 -12.98
N PRO A 17 -1.78 26.07 -11.99
CA PRO A 17 -2.95 25.56 -11.31
C PRO A 17 -4.08 25.27 -12.30
N ARG A 18 -4.67 24.08 -12.19
CA ARG A 18 -5.83 23.71 -12.99
C ARG A 18 -7.08 24.41 -12.47
N THR A 19 -7.92 24.82 -13.40
CA THR A 19 -9.30 25.25 -13.14
C THR A 19 -10.13 24.09 -12.58
N LYS A 20 -11.29 24.40 -11.98
CA LYS A 20 -12.24 23.38 -11.51
C LYS A 20 -12.65 22.41 -12.62
N ILE A 21 -12.90 22.95 -13.81
CA ILE A 21 -13.31 22.18 -14.99
C ILE A 21 -12.21 21.20 -15.38
N GLU A 22 -10.95 21.64 -15.43
CA GLU A 22 -9.81 20.77 -15.72
C GLU A 22 -9.60 19.68 -14.66
N ARG A 23 -9.87 19.96 -13.38
CA ARG A 23 -9.80 18.96 -12.30
C ARG A 23 -10.93 17.94 -12.37
N LEU A 24 -12.14 18.39 -12.72
CA LEU A 24 -13.33 17.55 -12.88
C LEU A 24 -13.31 16.73 -14.16
N ASN A 25 -12.60 17.21 -15.19
CA ASN A 25 -12.46 16.50 -16.44
C ASN A 25 -11.67 15.21 -16.25
N GLN A 26 -12.36 14.08 -16.34
CA GLN A 26 -11.75 12.75 -16.29
C GLN A 26 -11.08 12.38 -17.62
N GLY A 27 -11.45 13.10 -18.71
CA GLY A 27 -11.09 12.77 -20.08
C GLY A 27 -11.59 11.39 -20.49
N LEU A 28 -11.20 10.97 -21.70
CA LEU A 28 -11.35 9.58 -22.13
C LEU A 28 -9.96 8.92 -22.20
N PRO A 29 -9.82 7.62 -21.88
CA PRO A 29 -8.58 6.89 -22.09
C PRO A 29 -8.09 6.98 -23.55
N GLU A 30 -6.78 6.88 -23.78
CA GLU A 30 -6.18 6.93 -25.13
C GLU A 30 -6.70 5.85 -26.09
N ALA A 31 -7.20 4.74 -25.55
CA ALA A 31 -7.87 3.71 -26.33
C ALA A 31 -9.12 4.24 -27.07
N TYR A 32 -9.73 5.35 -26.62
CA TYR A 32 -10.83 6.00 -27.33
C TYR A 32 -10.29 6.84 -28.48
N ARG A 33 -10.09 6.19 -29.63
CA ARG A 33 -9.53 6.81 -30.84
C ARG A 33 -10.58 7.28 -31.83
N HIS A 34 -11.83 6.83 -31.72
CA HIS A 34 -12.89 7.15 -32.67
C HIS A 34 -14.00 7.97 -32.01
N GLY A 35 -13.94 9.29 -32.14
CA GLY A 35 -15.03 10.18 -31.74
C GLY A 35 -16.05 10.32 -32.87
N ILE A 36 -17.31 9.96 -32.62
CA ILE A 36 -18.41 10.17 -33.56
C ILE A 36 -19.19 11.39 -33.08
N ALA A 37 -19.05 12.50 -33.79
CA ALA A 37 -19.78 13.73 -33.56
C ALA A 37 -21.18 13.61 -34.15
N ILE A 38 -22.20 13.83 -33.33
CA ILE A 38 -23.60 13.99 -33.74
C ILE A 38 -23.79 15.47 -34.00
N CYS A 39 -23.82 15.85 -35.27
CA CYS A 39 -23.70 17.22 -35.71
C CYS A 39 -25.06 17.86 -35.97
N PHE A 40 -25.25 19.08 -35.45
CA PHE A 40 -26.43 19.89 -35.69
C PHE A 40 -26.00 21.26 -36.21
N ASP A 41 -26.70 21.81 -37.20
CA ASP A 41 -26.44 23.16 -37.70
C ASP A 41 -26.73 24.18 -36.60
N ARG A 42 -25.78 25.08 -36.30
CA ARG A 42 -25.92 26.03 -35.18
C ARG A 42 -27.09 27.00 -35.38
N ALA A 43 -27.33 27.42 -36.63
CA ALA A 43 -28.31 28.44 -36.96
C ALA A 43 -29.75 27.90 -37.02
N THR A 44 -29.94 26.64 -37.40
CA THR A 44 -31.27 26.04 -37.61
C THR A 44 -31.60 24.95 -36.57
N GLY A 45 -30.58 24.33 -35.97
CA GLY A 45 -30.69 23.15 -35.12
C GLY A 45 -30.93 21.85 -35.90
N ALA A 46 -30.91 21.87 -37.23
CA ALA A 46 -31.17 20.70 -38.05
C ALA A 46 -30.02 19.68 -37.94
N PHE A 47 -30.38 18.38 -37.85
CA PHE A 47 -29.41 17.31 -37.88
C PHE A 47 -28.61 17.33 -39.20
N SER A 48 -27.29 17.44 -39.09
CA SER A 48 -26.35 17.62 -40.20
C SER A 48 -25.52 16.35 -40.48
N GLY A 49 -25.91 15.22 -39.90
CA GLY A 49 -25.24 13.93 -40.05
C GLY A 49 -24.18 13.67 -38.98
N LEU A 50 -23.37 12.63 -39.20
CA LEU A 50 -22.28 12.23 -38.31
C LEU A 50 -20.92 12.62 -38.88
N ARG A 51 -20.00 13.06 -38.02
CA ARG A 51 -18.59 13.34 -38.39
C ARG A 51 -17.64 12.53 -37.52
N LEU A 52 -16.63 11.92 -38.12
CA LEU A 52 -15.60 11.19 -37.38
C LEU A 52 -14.47 12.15 -36.99
N VAL A 53 -14.08 12.12 -35.72
CA VAL A 53 -12.96 12.85 -35.14
C VAL A 53 -11.98 11.84 -34.56
N GLN A 54 -10.70 12.00 -34.89
CA GLN A 54 -9.65 11.08 -34.44
C GLN A 54 -9.10 11.50 -33.08
N GLY A 55 -8.93 10.51 -32.20
CA GLY A 55 -8.43 10.69 -30.84
C GLY A 55 -9.48 11.22 -29.86
N SER A 56 -9.05 11.37 -28.62
CA SER A 56 -9.87 11.89 -27.51
C SER A 56 -9.17 12.99 -26.72
N ARG A 57 -8.03 13.48 -27.22
CA ARG A 57 -7.27 14.56 -26.58
C ARG A 57 -8.11 15.84 -26.57
N GLY A 58 -8.28 16.44 -25.39
CA GLY A 58 -9.07 17.66 -25.22
C GLY A 58 -10.58 17.45 -25.02
N VAL A 59 -11.07 16.20 -25.06
CA VAL A 59 -12.48 15.91 -24.74
C VAL A 59 -12.75 16.21 -23.25
N VAL A 60 -13.82 16.96 -22.98
CA VAL A 60 -14.29 17.22 -21.62
C VAL A 60 -15.38 16.21 -21.25
N TYR A 61 -15.05 15.33 -20.32
CA TYR A 61 -15.90 14.21 -19.92
C TYR A 61 -15.90 14.03 -18.41
N MET A 62 -17.10 13.87 -17.84
CA MET A 62 -17.31 13.45 -16.46
C MET A 62 -18.28 12.27 -16.45
N ALA A 63 -17.85 11.12 -15.94
CA ALA A 63 -18.70 9.95 -15.84
C ALA A 63 -19.91 10.21 -14.94
N ALA A 64 -21.05 9.64 -15.32
CA ALA A 64 -22.30 9.82 -14.57
C ALA A 64 -22.27 9.11 -13.20
N SER A 65 -22.88 9.72 -12.19
CA SER A 65 -23.14 9.11 -10.89
C SER A 65 -24.22 8.01 -11.03
N GLY A 66 -23.80 6.76 -11.24
CA GLY A 66 -24.69 5.58 -11.24
C GLY A 66 -25.06 5.02 -12.62
N ALA A 67 -25.61 3.79 -12.65
CA ALA A 67 -25.82 3.02 -13.89
C ALA A 67 -26.78 3.67 -14.90
N ASN A 68 -27.81 4.36 -14.39
CA ASN A 68 -28.83 5.05 -15.19
C ASN A 68 -28.55 6.54 -15.41
N GLY A 69 -27.42 7.05 -14.91
CA GLY A 69 -27.00 8.42 -15.12
C GLY A 69 -26.48 8.67 -16.54
N PHE A 70 -26.43 9.95 -16.92
CA PHE A 70 -25.84 10.45 -18.16
C PHE A 70 -24.70 11.43 -17.86
N SER A 71 -23.73 11.53 -18.76
CA SER A 71 -22.67 12.54 -18.70
C SER A 71 -23.25 13.93 -18.90
N THR A 72 -22.82 14.90 -18.10
CA THR A 72 -23.30 16.30 -18.16
C THR A 72 -22.74 17.10 -19.34
N THR A 73 -21.79 16.52 -20.10
CA THR A 73 -21.14 17.19 -21.23
C THR A 73 -21.63 16.68 -22.59
N ALA A 74 -22.69 15.87 -22.61
CA ALA A 74 -23.21 15.20 -23.81
C ALA A 74 -22.15 14.33 -24.55
N VAL A 75 -21.15 13.85 -23.81
CA VAL A 75 -20.13 12.89 -24.27
C VAL A 75 -20.39 11.54 -23.62
N GLN A 76 -20.45 10.46 -24.39
CA GLN A 76 -20.71 9.12 -23.87
C GLN A 76 -19.85 8.05 -24.57
N PRO A 77 -19.02 7.29 -23.84
CA PRO A 77 -18.42 6.07 -24.37
C PRO A 77 -19.49 5.12 -24.93
N ILE A 78 -19.25 4.55 -26.11
CA ILE A 78 -20.19 3.61 -26.71
C ILE A 78 -20.25 2.34 -25.85
N THR A 79 -21.47 1.90 -25.57
CA THR A 79 -21.75 0.58 -24.99
C THR A 79 -22.15 -0.41 -26.08
N ASN A 80 -22.32 -1.69 -25.75
CA ASN A 80 -22.73 -2.72 -26.72
C ASN A 80 -24.05 -2.39 -27.46
N ASP A 81 -24.85 -1.46 -26.95
CA ASP A 81 -26.09 -0.99 -27.55
C ASP A 81 -26.00 0.54 -27.82
N PRO A 82 -25.90 0.96 -29.10
CA PRO A 82 -25.86 2.37 -29.49
C PRO A 82 -27.10 3.15 -29.03
N ARG A 83 -28.28 2.53 -28.97
CA ARG A 83 -29.52 3.22 -28.58
C ARG A 83 -29.45 3.68 -27.13
N LYS A 84 -29.01 2.82 -26.21
CA LYS A 84 -28.80 3.20 -24.79
C LYS A 84 -27.79 4.34 -24.63
N THR A 85 -26.82 4.43 -25.53
CA THR A 85 -25.82 5.51 -25.53
C THR A 85 -26.48 6.82 -25.97
N LEU A 86 -27.32 6.78 -27.02
CA LEU A 86 -28.08 7.93 -27.52
C LEU A 86 -29.15 8.40 -26.54
N ASP A 87 -29.90 7.50 -25.89
CA ASP A 87 -30.88 7.85 -24.86
C ASP A 87 -30.25 8.72 -23.75
N LYS A 88 -29.03 8.37 -23.33
CA LYS A 88 -28.28 9.13 -22.32
C LYS A 88 -27.89 10.51 -22.83
N ILE A 89 -27.46 10.61 -24.09
CA ILE A 89 -27.11 11.89 -24.72
C ILE A 89 -28.35 12.78 -24.86
N LYS A 90 -29.48 12.23 -25.33
CA LYS A 90 -30.75 12.96 -25.47
C LYS A 90 -31.24 13.51 -24.13
N ARG A 91 -31.15 12.73 -23.05
CA ARG A 91 -31.45 13.23 -21.70
C ARG A 91 -30.56 14.41 -21.31
N CYS A 92 -29.25 14.34 -21.60
CA CYS A 92 -28.35 15.46 -21.36
C CYS A 92 -28.74 16.70 -22.19
N VAL A 93 -29.01 16.53 -23.48
CA VAL A 93 -29.43 17.59 -24.40
C VAL A 93 -30.69 18.28 -23.89
N ASN A 94 -31.71 17.52 -23.48
CA ASN A 94 -32.96 18.07 -22.96
C ASN A 94 -32.72 18.91 -21.70
N VAL A 95 -31.88 18.44 -20.77
CA VAL A 95 -31.55 19.20 -19.56
C VAL A 95 -30.75 20.45 -19.89
N LEU A 96 -29.83 20.38 -20.85
CA LEU A 96 -29.08 21.55 -21.30
C LEU A 96 -30.02 22.60 -21.93
N ALA A 97 -31.02 22.20 -22.71
CA ALA A 97 -32.03 23.11 -23.28
C ALA A 97 -32.86 23.88 -22.23
N GLU A 98 -32.97 23.35 -21.01
CA GLU A 98 -33.64 24.01 -19.89
C GLU A 98 -32.70 24.88 -19.04
N THR A 99 -31.42 24.51 -18.97
CA THR A 99 -30.45 25.09 -18.03
C THR A 99 -29.51 26.13 -18.62
N THR A 100 -29.25 26.09 -19.93
CA THR A 100 -28.47 27.11 -20.64
C THR A 100 -29.24 28.43 -20.75
N LYS A 101 -28.51 29.55 -20.82
CA LYS A 101 -29.07 30.90 -20.93
C LYS A 101 -28.68 31.55 -22.25
N GLU A 102 -27.38 31.64 -22.53
CA GLU A 102 -26.83 32.26 -23.73
C GLU A 102 -27.16 31.43 -24.97
N ILE A 103 -26.94 30.11 -24.91
CA ILE A 103 -27.20 29.20 -26.04
C ILE A 103 -28.58 28.52 -25.96
N LYS A 104 -29.53 29.11 -25.24
CA LYS A 104 -30.81 28.48 -24.90
C LYS A 104 -31.63 28.12 -26.13
N GLU A 105 -31.71 29.04 -27.09
CA GLU A 105 -32.52 28.84 -28.29
C GLU A 105 -31.85 27.89 -29.29
N GLU A 106 -30.51 27.87 -29.40
CA GLU A 106 -29.82 26.79 -30.13
C GLU A 106 -30.09 25.43 -29.47
N MET A 107 -29.97 25.32 -28.14
CA MET A 107 -30.18 24.06 -27.43
C MET A 107 -31.61 23.54 -27.51
N LYS A 108 -32.63 24.41 -27.45
CA LYS A 108 -34.03 24.01 -27.65
C LYS A 108 -34.26 23.45 -29.06
N ARG A 109 -33.71 24.10 -30.08
CA ARG A 109 -33.83 23.63 -31.47
C ARG A 109 -33.13 22.29 -31.67
N LEU A 110 -31.93 22.15 -31.12
CA LEU A 110 -31.20 20.88 -31.12
C LEU A 110 -32.00 19.78 -30.42
N ALA A 111 -32.54 20.04 -29.21
CA ALA A 111 -33.33 19.08 -28.46
C ALA A 111 -34.59 18.63 -29.22
N ALA A 112 -35.27 19.57 -29.89
CA ALA A 112 -36.43 19.27 -30.73
C ALA A 112 -36.07 18.44 -31.96
N ALA A 113 -34.90 18.66 -32.55
CA ALA A 113 -34.40 17.95 -33.73
C ALA A 113 -33.69 16.62 -33.40
N PHE A 114 -33.48 16.29 -32.12
CA PHE A 114 -32.75 15.09 -31.70
C PHE A 114 -33.63 13.83 -31.81
N ASP A 115 -33.69 13.26 -33.01
CA ASP A 115 -34.35 11.98 -33.29
C ASP A 115 -33.39 10.80 -33.03
N GLU A 116 -33.51 10.18 -31.85
CA GLU A 116 -32.67 9.07 -31.44
C GLU A 116 -32.85 7.80 -32.29
N VAL A 117 -34.00 7.63 -32.96
CA VAL A 117 -34.26 6.46 -33.81
C VAL A 117 -33.53 6.62 -35.13
N LEU A 118 -33.66 7.79 -35.76
CA LEU A 118 -32.94 8.12 -37.00
C LEU A 118 -31.42 8.09 -36.77
N ILE A 119 -30.95 8.79 -35.73
CA ILE A 119 -29.52 8.88 -35.42
C ILE A 119 -28.95 7.51 -35.06
N ALA A 120 -29.72 6.61 -34.42
CA ALA A 120 -29.24 5.26 -34.09
C ALA A 120 -28.90 4.41 -35.31
N VAL A 121 -29.59 4.62 -36.44
CA VAL A 121 -29.29 3.92 -37.69
C VAL A 121 -27.94 4.38 -38.21
N ASP A 122 -27.75 5.69 -38.38
CA ASP A 122 -26.50 6.28 -38.85
C ASP A 122 -25.31 5.92 -37.94
N VAL A 123 -25.52 5.93 -36.61
CA VAL A 123 -24.48 5.57 -35.65
C VAL A 123 -24.11 4.08 -35.78
N SER A 124 -25.09 3.20 -35.98
CA SER A 124 -24.84 1.77 -36.16
C SER A 124 -24.03 1.49 -37.43
N ASP A 125 -24.37 2.17 -38.52
CA ASP A 125 -23.62 2.07 -39.78
C ASP A 125 -22.19 2.59 -39.61
N LYS A 126 -22.01 3.72 -38.91
CA LYS A 126 -20.66 4.26 -38.64
C LYS A 126 -19.84 3.34 -37.74
N ILE A 127 -20.45 2.71 -36.73
CA ILE A 127 -19.78 1.73 -35.88
C ILE A 127 -19.36 0.49 -36.70
N ALA A 128 -20.21 0.02 -37.62
CA ALA A 128 -19.90 -1.10 -38.51
C ALA A 128 -18.77 -0.77 -39.50
N GLU A 129 -18.64 0.49 -39.91
CA GLU A 129 -17.56 0.99 -40.76
C GLU A 129 -16.21 1.02 -40.00
N ILE A 130 -16.18 1.60 -38.79
CA ILE A 130 -14.93 1.77 -38.03
C ILE A 130 -14.48 0.50 -37.29
N LYS A 131 -15.40 -0.42 -36.98
CA LYS A 131 -15.17 -1.70 -36.28
C LYS A 131 -14.31 -1.53 -35.01
N PRO A 132 -14.82 -0.83 -33.98
CA PRO A 132 -14.03 -0.51 -32.80
C PRO A 132 -13.68 -1.77 -32.02
N ASP A 133 -12.46 -1.81 -31.47
CA ASP A 133 -11.95 -2.92 -30.66
C ASP A 133 -11.49 -2.43 -29.27
N VAL A 134 -10.77 -3.29 -28.54
CA VAL A 134 -10.31 -2.99 -27.17
C VAL A 134 -9.30 -1.84 -27.14
N GLU A 135 -8.47 -1.71 -28.19
CA GLU A 135 -7.40 -0.73 -28.36
C GLU A 135 -7.84 0.53 -29.11
N ASN A 136 -8.88 0.41 -29.96
CA ASN A 136 -9.44 1.46 -30.81
C ASN A 136 -10.94 1.62 -30.54
N ARG A 137 -11.28 2.05 -29.32
CA ARG A 137 -12.65 2.26 -28.85
C ARG A 137 -13.27 3.51 -29.46
N ALA A 138 -14.60 3.53 -29.46
CA ALA A 138 -15.40 4.65 -29.96
C ALA A 138 -16.22 5.33 -28.85
N TYR A 139 -16.52 6.61 -29.05
CA TYR A 139 -17.38 7.42 -28.19
C TYR A 139 -18.25 8.35 -29.02
N LEU A 140 -19.42 8.71 -28.49
CA LEU A 140 -20.34 9.68 -29.09
C LEU A 140 -20.23 11.03 -28.38
N PHE A 141 -20.38 12.10 -29.11
CA PHE A 141 -20.56 13.45 -28.54
C PHE A 141 -21.42 14.34 -29.44
N VAL A 142 -22.06 15.34 -28.86
CA VAL A 142 -22.87 16.33 -29.61
C VAL A 142 -22.01 17.51 -30.00
N ALA A 143 -22.21 18.04 -31.20
CA ALA A 143 -21.52 19.24 -31.68
C ALA A 143 -22.44 20.11 -32.55
N PHE A 144 -22.19 21.41 -32.50
CA PHE A 144 -22.70 22.33 -33.52
C PHE A 144 -21.77 22.33 -34.74
N ILE A 145 -22.36 22.57 -35.91
CA ILE A 145 -21.64 22.91 -37.13
C ILE A 145 -21.86 24.40 -37.40
N ASN A 146 -20.76 25.12 -37.54
CA ASN A 146 -20.75 26.53 -37.92
C ASN A 146 -19.66 26.73 -38.99
N ASP A 147 -20.05 27.17 -40.19
CA ASP A 147 -19.13 27.33 -41.34
C ASP A 147 -18.23 26.11 -41.61
N GLY A 148 -18.79 24.89 -41.47
CA GLY A 148 -18.07 23.64 -41.67
C GLY A 148 -17.14 23.23 -40.52
N LYS A 149 -17.00 24.06 -39.48
CA LYS A 149 -16.24 23.76 -38.27
C LYS A 149 -17.10 22.98 -37.28
N ILE A 150 -16.52 21.93 -36.70
CA ILE A 150 -17.13 21.16 -35.61
C ILE A 150 -16.85 21.90 -34.30
N GLU A 151 -17.91 22.34 -33.64
CA GLU A 151 -17.90 23.02 -32.34
C GLU A 151 -18.52 22.08 -31.29
N PRO A 152 -17.71 21.32 -30.54
CA PRO A 152 -18.24 20.33 -29.61
C PRO A 152 -18.99 20.99 -28.46
N LEU A 153 -20.14 20.43 -28.09
CA LEU A 153 -20.96 20.98 -27.01
C LEU A 153 -20.22 20.98 -25.66
N TYR A 154 -19.32 20.01 -25.44
CA TYR A 154 -18.48 19.95 -24.24
C TYR A 154 -17.46 21.10 -24.12
N ALA A 155 -17.22 21.86 -25.21
CA ALA A 155 -16.36 23.03 -25.22
C ALA A 155 -17.12 24.34 -24.91
N GLU A 156 -18.46 24.31 -24.95
CA GLU A 156 -19.30 25.47 -24.63
C GLU A 156 -19.23 25.84 -23.14
N GLN A 157 -19.07 27.14 -22.85
CA GLN A 157 -18.84 27.62 -21.47
C GLN A 157 -20.00 27.27 -20.53
N GLU A 158 -21.24 27.44 -20.98
CA GLU A 158 -22.42 27.11 -20.17
C GLU A 158 -22.56 25.61 -19.89
N VAL A 159 -22.09 24.76 -20.81
CA VAL A 159 -22.10 23.30 -20.63
C VAL A 159 -21.05 22.89 -19.60
N GLN A 160 -19.87 23.51 -19.63
CA GLN A 160 -18.85 23.30 -18.60
C GLN A 160 -19.30 23.86 -17.24
N ALA A 161 -20.02 24.99 -17.21
CA ALA A 161 -20.62 25.54 -16.00
C ALA A 161 -21.69 24.61 -15.41
N TYR A 162 -22.53 24.02 -16.27
CA TYR A 162 -23.51 23.01 -15.87
C TYR A 162 -22.85 21.75 -15.30
N MET A 163 -21.80 21.23 -15.96
CA MET A 163 -20.99 20.12 -15.44
C MET A 163 -20.45 20.45 -14.04
N ASN A 164 -19.87 21.64 -13.88
CA ASN A 164 -19.31 22.08 -12.61
C ASN A 164 -20.39 22.15 -11.52
N ALA A 165 -21.56 22.74 -11.79
CA ALA A 165 -22.67 22.78 -10.85
C ALA A 165 -23.13 21.38 -10.43
N LYS A 166 -23.33 20.48 -11.40
CA LYS A 166 -23.77 19.10 -11.15
C LYS A 166 -22.75 18.27 -10.38
N ALA A 167 -21.46 18.50 -10.58
CA ALA A 167 -20.43 17.84 -9.80
C ALA A 167 -20.57 18.13 -8.29
N PHE A 168 -21.21 19.25 -7.91
CA PHE A 168 -21.38 19.63 -6.51
C PHE A 168 -22.71 19.26 -5.86
N ASP A 169 -23.71 18.82 -6.63
CA ASP A 169 -25.02 18.41 -6.09
C ASP A 169 -24.88 17.27 -5.06
N ASP A 170 -24.03 16.28 -5.38
CA ASP A 170 -23.76 15.11 -4.53
C ASP A 170 -23.01 15.47 -3.23
N TYR A 171 -22.31 16.61 -3.20
CA TYR A 171 -21.65 17.11 -1.99
C TYR A 171 -22.53 18.05 -1.17
N GLY A 172 -23.54 18.65 -1.82
CA GLY A 172 -24.44 19.62 -1.22
C GLY A 172 -25.65 19.03 -0.52
N THR A 173 -25.86 17.72 -0.61
CA THR A 173 -27.03 17.04 -0.02
C THR A 173 -26.56 15.99 0.98
N ALA A 174 -26.95 16.12 2.25
CA ALA A 174 -26.65 15.11 3.28
C ALA A 174 -27.64 13.94 3.24
N ASP A 175 -28.91 14.24 2.93
CA ASP A 175 -29.96 13.31 2.55
C ASP A 175 -30.97 14.02 1.62
N LYS A 176 -32.06 13.36 1.24
CA LYS A 176 -33.09 13.93 0.33
C LYS A 176 -33.79 15.19 0.90
N LYS A 177 -33.61 15.53 2.18
CA LYS A 177 -34.36 16.59 2.88
C LYS A 177 -33.48 17.67 3.50
N ASN A 178 -32.18 17.45 3.60
CA ASN A 178 -31.26 18.32 4.31
C ASN A 178 -30.11 18.76 3.39
N ASP A 179 -30.13 20.04 3.03
CA ASP A 179 -29.00 20.68 2.38
C ASP A 179 -27.80 20.75 3.34
N SER A 180 -26.62 20.52 2.77
CA SER A 180 -25.34 20.53 3.46
C SER A 180 -24.41 21.55 2.80
N VAL A 181 -24.94 22.73 2.47
CA VAL A 181 -24.19 23.83 1.83
C VAL A 181 -24.38 25.12 2.59
N GLN A 182 -23.30 25.87 2.81
CA GLN A 182 -23.38 27.20 3.43
C GLN A 182 -22.30 28.14 2.88
N ASN A 183 -22.64 29.43 2.73
CA ASN A 183 -21.70 30.49 2.36
C ASN A 183 -21.08 31.14 3.62
N GLY A 184 -19.95 31.83 3.45
CA GLY A 184 -19.33 32.63 4.51
C GLY A 184 -18.66 31.82 5.62
N ARG A 185 -18.31 30.55 5.36
CA ARG A 185 -17.68 29.65 6.34
C ARG A 185 -16.18 29.52 6.11
N VAL A 186 -15.50 28.92 7.08
CA VAL A 186 -14.10 28.51 6.97
C VAL A 186 -14.05 27.09 6.42
N CYS A 187 -13.25 26.88 5.38
CA CYS A 187 -12.98 25.54 4.86
C CYS A 187 -12.02 24.78 5.80
N TYR A 188 -12.38 23.56 6.19
CA TYR A 188 -11.58 22.71 7.07
C TYR A 188 -10.23 22.33 6.43
N VAL A 189 -10.17 22.16 5.11
CA VAL A 189 -8.97 21.67 4.42
C VAL A 189 -7.97 22.78 4.15
N CYS A 190 -8.39 23.90 3.53
CA CYS A 190 -7.47 25.00 3.21
C CYS A 190 -7.38 26.09 4.29
N GLY A 191 -8.33 26.13 5.25
CA GLY A 191 -8.37 27.15 6.31
C GLY A 191 -8.89 28.52 5.87
N GLU A 192 -9.24 28.70 4.59
CA GLU A 192 -9.72 29.99 4.09
C GLU A 192 -11.14 30.31 4.56
N ALA A 193 -11.35 31.55 5.02
CA ALA A 193 -12.63 32.08 5.46
C ALA A 193 -13.48 32.64 4.30
N GLY A 194 -14.77 32.88 4.54
CA GLY A 194 -15.67 33.50 3.57
C GLY A 194 -16.08 32.59 2.40
N ARG A 195 -15.73 31.30 2.44
CA ARG A 195 -15.96 30.37 1.34
C ARG A 195 -17.38 29.78 1.38
N ARG A 196 -17.86 29.36 0.21
CA ARG A 196 -18.96 28.40 0.09
C ARG A 196 -18.42 27.02 0.43
N VAL A 197 -19.05 26.33 1.38
CA VAL A 197 -18.61 25.02 1.86
C VAL A 197 -19.72 24.00 1.80
N TYR A 198 -19.33 22.74 1.68
CA TYR A 198 -20.17 21.56 1.57
C TYR A 198 -19.84 20.59 2.72
N GLY A 199 -20.85 19.94 3.31
CA GLY A 199 -20.68 19.06 4.48
C GLY A 199 -20.82 17.56 4.18
N ASN A 200 -21.17 17.18 2.95
CA ASN A 200 -21.14 15.78 2.51
C ASN A 200 -19.96 15.55 1.57
N PHE A 201 -18.88 14.91 2.03
CA PHE A 201 -17.76 14.52 1.16
C PHE A 201 -17.95 13.08 0.67
N SER A 202 -18.94 12.85 -0.21
CA SER A 202 -19.36 11.51 -0.65
C SER A 202 -18.34 10.78 -1.55
N ARG A 203 -17.37 11.50 -2.13
CA ARG A 203 -16.33 10.92 -3.02
C ARG A 203 -15.38 9.97 -2.30
N LEU A 204 -15.00 10.31 -1.07
CA LEU A 204 -14.18 9.45 -0.22
C LEU A 204 -15.09 8.75 0.77
N LYS A 205 -15.53 7.55 0.42
CA LYS A 205 -16.49 6.74 1.18
C LYS A 205 -16.04 6.33 2.59
N SER A 206 -14.78 6.58 2.93
CA SER A 206 -14.30 6.52 4.30
C SER A 206 -14.93 7.58 5.21
N TYR A 207 -15.41 8.69 4.63
CA TYR A 207 -16.28 9.67 5.30
C TYR A 207 -17.73 9.22 5.12
N ASN A 208 -18.37 8.83 6.23
CA ASN A 208 -19.74 8.33 6.21
C ASN A 208 -20.63 9.12 7.17
N LEU A 209 -21.86 9.33 6.73
CA LEU A 209 -22.91 10.06 7.45
C LEU A 209 -24.11 9.16 7.76
N ASP A 210 -24.00 7.86 7.44
CA ASP A 210 -25.03 6.83 7.63
C ASP A 210 -25.29 6.52 9.11
N LYS A 211 -24.30 6.75 9.97
CA LYS A 211 -24.37 6.49 11.40
C LYS A 211 -24.49 7.79 12.18
N PRO A 212 -25.53 7.97 13.02
CA PRO A 212 -25.70 9.20 13.81
C PRO A 212 -24.47 9.57 14.64
N GLY A 213 -23.79 8.57 15.23
CA GLY A 213 -22.58 8.77 16.03
C GLY A 213 -21.37 9.35 15.27
N MET A 214 -21.42 9.40 13.94
CA MET A 214 -20.39 10.03 13.10
C MET A 214 -20.66 11.53 12.88
N ILE A 215 -21.78 12.06 13.37
CA ILE A 215 -22.20 13.46 13.16
C ILE A 215 -22.05 14.28 14.45
N THR A 216 -21.09 15.20 14.41
CA THR A 216 -20.76 16.19 15.44
C THR A 216 -21.89 17.22 15.56
N GLY A 217 -22.18 17.64 16.79
CA GLY A 217 -23.21 18.65 17.06
C GLY A 217 -24.58 18.09 17.48
N GLY A 218 -24.64 16.84 17.93
CA GLY A 218 -25.87 16.22 18.44
C GLY A 218 -26.48 15.19 17.49
N PHE A 219 -25.66 14.54 16.65
CA PHE A 219 -26.04 13.36 15.85
C PHE A 219 -27.14 13.60 14.78
N GLY A 220 -27.41 14.87 14.44
CA GLY A 220 -28.44 15.24 13.46
C GLY A 220 -27.90 15.43 12.04
N ILE A 221 -28.53 14.80 11.05
CA ILE A 221 -28.11 14.81 9.63
C ILE A 221 -28.01 16.22 9.03
N GLY A 222 -28.85 17.16 9.47
CA GLY A 222 -28.77 18.57 9.07
C GLY A 222 -27.54 19.34 9.60
N GLN A 223 -26.72 18.74 10.47
CA GLN A 223 -25.55 19.37 11.08
C GLN A 223 -24.21 18.90 10.48
N THR A 224 -24.24 18.20 9.36
CA THR A 224 -23.07 17.65 8.67
C THR A 224 -21.98 18.68 8.36
N LEU A 225 -22.36 19.94 8.14
CA LEU A 225 -21.42 21.07 7.98
C LEU A 225 -20.54 21.35 9.20
N LYS A 226 -20.89 20.84 10.39
CA LYS A 226 -20.04 20.92 11.60
C LYS A 226 -18.95 19.86 11.63
N ASN A 227 -19.08 18.77 10.86
CA ASN A 227 -18.07 17.72 10.79
C ASN A 227 -16.88 18.15 9.95
N PHE A 228 -17.14 18.40 8.67
CA PHE A 228 -16.10 18.54 7.66
C PHE A 228 -16.57 19.50 6.56
N PRO A 229 -16.67 20.81 6.86
CA PRO A 229 -17.02 21.82 5.86
C PRO A 229 -15.87 22.02 4.87
N VAL A 230 -16.07 21.72 3.59
CA VAL A 230 -15.04 21.82 2.55
C VAL A 230 -15.48 22.71 1.41
N CYS A 231 -14.63 23.62 0.91
CA CYS A 231 -14.95 24.43 -0.26
C CYS A 231 -14.83 23.65 -1.58
N ASP A 232 -15.49 24.16 -2.62
CA ASP A 232 -15.49 23.62 -3.97
C ASP A 232 -14.09 23.42 -4.58
N GLU A 233 -13.17 24.35 -4.32
CA GLU A 233 -11.77 24.28 -4.76
C GLU A 233 -11.06 23.08 -4.13
N CYS A 234 -11.25 22.86 -2.83
CA CYS A 234 -10.65 21.71 -2.14
C CYS A 234 -11.32 20.40 -2.55
N ILE A 235 -12.64 20.38 -2.76
CA ILE A 235 -13.37 19.20 -3.22
C ILE A 235 -12.85 18.72 -4.57
N THR A 236 -12.73 19.63 -5.54
CA THR A 236 -12.23 19.31 -6.87
C THR A 236 -10.77 18.86 -6.85
N ALA A 237 -9.91 19.56 -6.10
CA ALA A 237 -8.50 19.20 -5.96
C ALA A 237 -8.28 17.83 -5.31
N ILE A 238 -8.94 17.56 -4.17
CA ILE A 238 -8.84 16.28 -3.48
C ILE A 238 -9.38 15.15 -4.35
N SER A 239 -10.52 15.36 -5.02
CA SER A 239 -11.12 14.33 -5.88
C SER A 239 -10.21 13.98 -7.06
N SER A 240 -9.63 14.98 -7.71
CA SER A 240 -8.70 14.79 -8.82
C SER A 240 -7.42 14.07 -8.38
N ALA A 241 -6.80 14.50 -7.28
CA ALA A 241 -5.63 13.84 -6.72
C ALA A 241 -5.91 12.41 -6.25
N TYR A 242 -7.10 12.15 -5.69
CA TYR A 242 -7.48 10.78 -5.32
C TYR A 242 -7.62 9.87 -6.54
N ASP A 243 -8.26 10.34 -7.61
CA ASP A 243 -8.39 9.57 -8.84
C ASP A 243 -7.01 9.30 -9.47
N TYR A 244 -6.12 10.29 -9.45
CA TYR A 244 -4.72 10.12 -9.85
C TYR A 244 -4.01 9.07 -8.98
N ALA A 245 -4.04 9.21 -7.65
CA ALA A 245 -3.38 8.32 -6.70
C ALA A 245 -3.90 6.88 -6.84
N LYS A 246 -5.21 6.69 -6.98
CA LYS A 246 -5.80 5.36 -7.17
C LYS A 246 -5.33 4.68 -8.46
N ARG A 247 -5.12 5.46 -9.53
CA ARG A 247 -4.70 4.95 -10.84
C ARG A 247 -3.19 4.72 -10.94
N LYS A 248 -2.38 5.58 -10.33
CA LYS A 248 -0.92 5.64 -10.55
C LYS A 248 -0.10 5.33 -9.30
N LEU A 249 -0.65 5.51 -8.10
CA LEU A 249 0.05 5.41 -6.82
C LEU A 249 -0.57 4.37 -5.88
N SER A 250 -1.29 3.40 -6.44
CA SER A 250 -1.90 2.30 -5.69
C SER A 250 -1.04 1.06 -5.80
N PHE A 251 -0.62 0.54 -4.65
CA PHE A 251 0.29 -0.59 -4.55
C PHE A 251 -0.26 -1.65 -3.59
N ASN A 252 0.42 -2.80 -3.55
CA ASN A 252 0.17 -3.83 -2.54
C ASN A 252 1.39 -3.96 -1.63
N PHE A 253 1.17 -4.38 -0.39
CA PHE A 253 2.21 -4.61 0.59
C PHE A 253 1.81 -5.79 1.46
N CYS A 254 2.50 -6.92 1.28
CA CYS A 254 2.20 -8.19 1.95
C CYS A 254 0.71 -8.59 1.94
N GLY A 255 0.00 -8.33 0.83
CA GLY A 255 -1.42 -8.67 0.65
C GLY A 255 -2.42 -7.60 1.12
N GLU A 256 -1.95 -6.42 1.52
CA GLU A 256 -2.79 -5.26 1.83
C GLU A 256 -2.56 -4.17 0.77
N SER A 257 -3.63 -3.52 0.30
CA SER A 257 -3.51 -2.42 -0.67
C SER A 257 -3.22 -1.10 0.04
N TYR A 258 -2.40 -0.24 -0.56
CA TYR A 258 -2.11 1.09 -0.04
C TYR A 258 -1.94 2.14 -1.14
N LEU A 259 -2.23 3.39 -0.81
CA LEU A 259 -1.87 4.56 -1.62
C LEU A 259 -0.56 5.15 -1.10
N LEU A 260 0.36 5.47 -1.99
CA LEU A 260 1.59 6.21 -1.68
C LEU A 260 1.40 7.69 -2.06
N LEU A 261 1.35 8.58 -1.09
CA LEU A 261 1.10 10.00 -1.32
C LEU A 261 2.38 10.81 -1.06
N PRO A 262 3.07 11.31 -2.12
CA PRO A 262 4.18 12.23 -1.94
C PRO A 262 3.69 13.60 -1.51
N CYS A 263 4.47 14.26 -0.65
CA CYS A 263 4.16 15.54 -0.05
C CYS A 263 5.43 16.39 0.02
N LEU A 264 5.38 17.59 -0.56
CA LEU A 264 6.49 18.53 -0.51
C LEU A 264 6.35 19.45 0.70
N ARG A 265 7.40 19.54 1.53
CA ARG A 265 7.47 20.47 2.66
C ARG A 265 7.64 21.93 2.22
N THR A 266 8.06 22.15 0.97
CA THR A 266 8.30 23.48 0.39
C THR A 266 7.63 23.60 -0.96
N LYS A 267 7.28 24.82 -1.37
CA LYS A 267 6.86 25.10 -2.75
C LYS A 267 8.10 25.08 -3.64
N ASN A 268 8.43 23.89 -4.15
CA ASN A 268 9.52 23.69 -5.08
C ASN A 268 8.96 23.06 -6.36
N ASP A 269 8.68 23.90 -7.35
CA ASP A 269 8.02 23.49 -8.58
C ASP A 269 8.91 22.61 -9.46
N GLU A 270 10.24 22.79 -9.43
CA GLU A 270 11.18 21.93 -10.16
C GLU A 270 11.19 20.50 -9.58
N LEU A 271 11.17 20.39 -8.25
CA LEU A 271 11.06 19.10 -7.57
C LEU A 271 9.69 18.47 -7.81
N ALA A 272 8.61 19.27 -7.84
CA ALA A 272 7.29 18.79 -8.19
C ALA A 272 7.25 18.23 -9.63
N GLU A 273 7.78 18.96 -10.61
CA GLU A 273 7.92 18.48 -12.00
C GLU A 273 8.73 17.19 -12.08
N THR A 274 9.86 17.11 -11.36
CA THR A 274 10.69 15.89 -11.30
C THR A 274 9.90 14.70 -10.75
N ILE A 275 9.17 14.90 -9.65
CA ILE A 275 8.32 13.87 -9.06
C ILE A 275 7.23 13.46 -10.04
N VAL A 276 6.51 14.40 -10.66
CA VAL A 276 5.45 14.08 -11.63
C VAL A 276 5.99 13.28 -12.81
N ASN A 277 7.11 13.70 -13.40
CA ASN A 277 7.74 12.98 -14.52
C ASN A 277 8.12 11.55 -14.14
N MET A 278 8.64 11.36 -12.93
CA MET A 278 8.93 10.03 -12.40
C MET A 278 7.64 9.21 -12.22
N LEU A 279 6.62 9.78 -11.59
CA LEU A 279 5.31 9.14 -11.39
C LEU A 279 4.62 8.77 -12.71
N GLU A 280 4.80 9.57 -13.75
CA GLU A 280 4.26 9.32 -15.09
C GLU A 280 5.06 8.25 -15.84
N GLY A 281 6.39 8.27 -15.75
CA GLY A 281 7.29 7.29 -16.36
C GLY A 281 7.09 5.86 -15.85
N MET A 282 6.65 5.70 -14.60
CA MET A 282 6.34 4.40 -14.00
C MET A 282 5.11 3.71 -14.59
N GLY A 283 4.31 4.41 -15.41
CA GLY A 283 3.14 3.85 -16.09
C GLY A 283 3.44 2.75 -17.11
N HIS A 284 4.72 2.50 -17.41
CA HIS A 284 5.18 1.56 -18.45
C HIS A 284 6.18 0.50 -17.98
N THR A 285 6.50 0.39 -16.69
CA THR A 285 7.49 -0.60 -16.23
C THR A 285 6.87 -2.00 -16.10
N THR A 286 6.63 -2.63 -17.24
CA THR A 286 6.74 -4.09 -17.34
C THR A 286 8.20 -4.45 -17.07
N GLN A 287 8.43 -5.16 -15.96
CA GLN A 287 9.58 -6.02 -15.69
C GLN A 287 10.88 -5.65 -16.42
N THR A 288 11.83 -5.00 -15.74
CA THR A 288 13.25 -5.14 -16.10
C THR A 288 14.16 -4.59 -15.00
N SER A 289 14.72 -5.49 -14.20
CA SER A 289 16.15 -5.58 -13.85
C SER A 289 16.32 -6.59 -12.70
N GLU A 290 17.47 -7.26 -12.65
CA GLU A 290 17.82 -8.34 -11.72
C GLU A 290 18.04 -7.90 -10.25
N TYR A 291 17.40 -6.81 -9.79
CA TYR A 291 17.66 -6.27 -8.46
C TYR A 291 16.51 -6.56 -7.47
N THR A 292 16.82 -7.46 -6.54
CA THR A 292 16.31 -7.57 -5.15
C THR A 292 14.80 -7.51 -4.90
N LYS A 293 14.16 -8.66 -5.09
CA LYS A 293 12.79 -8.98 -4.68
C LYS A 293 12.57 -8.89 -3.17
N ILE A 294 12.13 -7.73 -2.69
CA ILE A 294 11.57 -7.59 -1.32
C ILE A 294 10.08 -7.97 -1.33
N THR A 295 9.40 -7.71 -2.43
CA THR A 295 8.12 -8.28 -2.87
C THR A 295 8.03 -7.85 -4.35
N GLY A 296 8.50 -8.69 -5.28
CA GLY A 296 8.88 -8.27 -6.65
C GLY A 296 7.97 -7.18 -7.27
N SER A 297 8.59 -6.04 -7.60
CA SER A 297 8.06 -4.78 -8.18
C SER A 297 7.67 -3.63 -7.25
N GLN A 298 7.71 -3.76 -5.91
CA GLN A 298 7.02 -2.80 -5.01
C GLN A 298 7.93 -1.91 -4.15
N ASN A 299 9.19 -2.26 -3.98
CA ASN A 299 10.16 -1.44 -3.21
C ASN A 299 10.99 -0.50 -4.08
N ASP A 300 10.93 -0.69 -5.40
CA ASP A 300 11.66 0.13 -6.36
C ASP A 300 11.14 1.57 -6.32
N ILE A 301 9.82 1.79 -6.24
CA ILE A 301 9.26 3.16 -6.14
C ILE A 301 9.64 3.89 -4.85
N LEU A 302 9.70 3.19 -3.71
CA LEU A 302 10.06 3.82 -2.44
C LEU A 302 11.54 4.22 -2.45
N GLU A 303 12.39 3.38 -3.03
CA GLU A 303 13.82 3.66 -3.22
C GLU A 303 14.05 4.77 -4.25
N GLU A 304 13.41 4.70 -5.41
CA GLU A 304 13.48 5.73 -6.46
C GLU A 304 12.96 7.09 -5.95
N LEU A 305 11.85 7.13 -5.20
CA LEU A 305 11.35 8.38 -4.61
C LEU A 305 12.26 8.88 -3.49
N ALA A 306 12.96 7.98 -2.79
CA ALA A 306 13.96 8.39 -1.81
C ALA A 306 15.14 9.09 -2.50
N ASP A 307 15.56 8.58 -3.66
CA ASP A 307 16.64 9.16 -4.46
C ASP A 307 16.27 10.51 -5.08
N VAL A 308 15.02 10.70 -5.53
CA VAL A 308 14.52 12.00 -6.05
C VAL A 308 14.54 13.10 -5.00
N GLY A 309 14.39 12.76 -3.71
CA GLY A 309 14.58 13.70 -2.62
C GLY A 309 16.02 14.27 -2.55
N GLN A 310 16.98 13.73 -3.33
CA GLN A 310 18.42 14.05 -3.29
C GLN A 310 19.00 13.99 -1.87
N GLY A 311 18.47 13.09 -1.03
CA GLY A 311 18.83 13.01 0.39
C GLY A 311 18.40 14.20 1.24
N LYS A 312 17.57 15.11 0.71
CA LYS A 312 16.93 16.20 1.48
C LYS A 312 15.53 15.77 1.87
N ASP A 313 15.17 15.97 3.13
CA ASP A 313 13.82 15.70 3.68
C ASP A 313 12.77 16.75 3.22
N SER A 314 12.95 17.32 2.02
CA SER A 314 12.00 18.23 1.35
C SER A 314 10.77 17.49 0.81
N LEU A 315 10.91 16.19 0.55
CA LEU A 315 9.85 15.25 0.21
C LEU A 315 9.55 14.37 1.42
N THR A 316 8.27 14.18 1.74
CA THR A 316 7.81 13.12 2.63
C THR A 316 6.78 12.26 1.91
N LEU A 317 6.69 11.00 2.31
CA LEU A 317 5.74 10.04 1.77
C LEU A 317 4.73 9.66 2.85
N THR A 318 3.46 9.52 2.47
CA THR A 318 2.43 8.99 3.35
C THR A 318 1.87 7.71 2.75
N MET A 319 1.91 6.61 3.49
CA MET A 319 1.29 5.34 3.09
C MET A 319 -0.10 5.25 3.72
N VAL A 320 -1.15 5.15 2.89
CA VAL A 320 -2.53 4.97 3.34
C VAL A 320 -3.02 3.58 2.97
N PHE A 321 -3.04 2.66 3.94
CA PHE A 321 -3.51 1.29 3.74
C PHE A 321 -5.04 1.25 3.76
N PHE A 322 -5.62 0.47 2.84
CA PHE A 322 -7.07 0.37 2.71
C PHE A 322 -7.55 -1.02 2.30
N LYS A 323 -8.82 -1.29 2.60
CA LYS A 323 -9.58 -2.43 2.06
C LYS A 323 -10.75 -1.92 1.22
N GLY A 324 -10.85 -2.46 0.01
CA GLY A 324 -11.96 -2.21 -0.90
C GLY A 324 -12.79 -3.46 -1.15
N LYS A 325 -14.11 -3.43 -0.87
CA LYS A 325 -15.06 -4.47 -1.33
C LYS A 325 -16.42 -3.82 -1.61
N ASN A 326 -17.04 -4.11 -2.76
CA ASN A 326 -18.38 -3.63 -3.13
C ASN A 326 -18.61 -2.14 -2.85
N ALA A 327 -17.73 -1.32 -3.41
CA ALA A 327 -17.76 0.13 -3.28
C ALA A 327 -17.60 0.65 -1.84
N GLU A 328 -17.30 -0.17 -0.84
CA GLU A 328 -16.80 0.26 0.47
C GLU A 328 -15.28 0.48 0.36
N TRP A 329 -14.79 1.62 0.88
CA TRP A 329 -13.37 1.94 0.93
C TRP A 329 -13.00 2.29 2.37
N LYS A 330 -12.31 1.38 3.04
CA LYS A 330 -12.00 1.48 4.46
C LYS A 330 -10.51 1.59 4.70
N ILE A 331 -10.08 2.70 5.31
CA ILE A 331 -8.70 2.88 5.75
C ILE A 331 -8.41 1.91 6.91
N THR A 332 -7.31 1.16 6.82
CA THR A 332 -6.86 0.21 7.85
C THR A 332 -5.68 0.74 8.66
N ALA A 333 -4.80 1.54 8.04
CA ALA A 333 -3.72 2.26 8.69
C ALA A 333 -3.29 3.45 7.82
N GLU A 334 -2.73 4.48 8.46
CA GLU A 334 -2.05 5.60 7.82
C GLU A 334 -0.67 5.72 8.48
N ILE A 335 0.40 5.67 7.69
CA ILE A 335 1.78 5.93 8.14
C ILE A 335 2.19 7.27 7.52
N PRO A 336 2.06 8.38 8.26
CA PRO A 336 2.35 9.70 7.75
C PRO A 336 3.85 10.00 7.77
N GLU A 337 4.27 10.96 6.94
CA GLU A 337 5.57 11.63 7.00
C GLU A 337 6.82 10.74 6.98
N ILE A 338 6.78 9.66 6.20
CA ILE A 338 7.94 8.82 5.95
C ILE A 338 8.99 9.63 5.19
N LEU A 339 10.19 9.71 5.76
CA LEU A 339 11.31 10.42 5.17
C LEU A 339 12.06 9.55 4.15
N PRO A 340 12.49 10.09 3.00
CA PRO A 340 13.44 9.46 2.09
C PRO A 340 14.64 8.84 2.80
N SER A 341 15.27 9.59 3.70
CA SER A 341 16.41 9.14 4.50
C SER A 341 16.12 7.89 5.33
N ARG A 342 14.89 7.76 5.84
CA ARG A 342 14.43 6.57 6.57
C ARG A 342 14.29 5.36 5.65
N ILE A 343 13.79 5.55 4.43
CA ILE A 343 13.69 4.48 3.43
C ILE A 343 15.09 4.01 3.03
N SER A 344 16.01 4.92 2.73
CA SER A 344 17.40 4.55 2.41
C SER A 344 18.03 3.75 3.56
N ARG A 345 17.82 4.16 4.82
CA ARG A 345 18.29 3.41 6.00
C ARG A 345 17.69 1.99 6.06
N ILE A 346 16.39 1.84 5.78
CA ILE A 346 15.72 0.53 5.71
C ILE A 346 16.39 -0.37 4.67
N HIS A 347 16.65 0.14 3.47
CA HIS A 347 17.30 -0.61 2.39
C HIS A 347 18.77 -0.96 2.72
N THR A 348 19.50 -0.07 3.37
CA THR A 348 20.87 -0.36 3.84
C THR A 348 20.87 -1.47 4.88
N VAL A 349 20.07 -1.37 5.95
CA VAL A 349 20.00 -2.41 6.99
C VAL A 349 19.56 -3.74 6.41
N LYS A 350 18.58 -3.72 5.51
CA LYS A 350 18.14 -4.91 4.80
C LYS A 350 19.30 -5.61 4.09
N ARG A 351 20.08 -4.87 3.28
CA ARG A 351 21.22 -5.43 2.54
C ARG A 351 22.27 -6.01 3.49
N THR A 352 22.50 -5.37 4.63
CA THR A 352 23.39 -5.89 5.67
C THR A 352 22.92 -7.23 6.22
N VAL A 353 21.63 -7.38 6.52
CA VAL A 353 21.06 -8.66 6.99
C VAL A 353 21.12 -9.74 5.90
N GLU A 354 20.86 -9.40 4.64
CA GLU A 354 20.93 -10.36 3.52
C GLU A 354 22.35 -10.87 3.22
N ALA A 355 23.37 -10.08 3.58
CA ALA A 355 24.78 -10.46 3.43
C ALA A 355 25.27 -11.44 4.51
N ASP A 356 24.45 -11.76 5.52
CA ASP A 356 24.80 -12.72 6.57
C ASP A 356 24.85 -14.15 6.00
N GLU A 357 26.07 -14.69 5.90
CA GLU A 357 26.35 -16.03 5.38
C GLU A 357 25.63 -17.14 6.17
N TYR A 358 25.38 -16.94 7.47
CA TYR A 358 24.72 -17.93 8.30
C TYR A 358 23.20 -18.04 8.03
N LEU A 359 22.61 -17.06 7.32
CA LEU A 359 21.21 -17.08 6.91
C LEU A 359 20.98 -17.80 5.57
N LYS A 360 22.03 -18.15 4.81
CA LYS A 360 21.87 -18.91 3.57
C LYS A 360 21.28 -20.29 3.84
N MET A 361 20.61 -20.92 2.89
CA MET A 361 20.11 -22.31 3.04
C MET A 361 20.53 -23.12 1.83
N GLY A 362 21.52 -24.01 2.01
CA GLY A 362 22.25 -24.59 0.88
C GLY A 362 23.11 -23.52 0.21
N ASP A 363 23.08 -23.46 -1.12
CA ASP A 363 23.78 -22.43 -1.92
C ASP A 363 22.86 -21.25 -2.30
N LYS A 364 21.63 -21.24 -1.75
CA LYS A 364 20.65 -20.20 -2.06
C LYS A 364 20.88 -18.99 -1.16
N PRO A 365 20.97 -17.77 -1.73
CA PRO A 365 21.06 -16.54 -0.95
C PRO A 365 19.78 -16.32 -0.12
N PHE A 366 19.93 -15.61 0.99
CA PHE A 366 18.81 -15.17 1.81
C PHE A 366 18.27 -13.84 1.29
N PHE A 367 16.94 -13.74 1.17
CA PHE A 367 16.27 -12.50 0.80
C PHE A 367 15.32 -12.10 1.92
N PHE A 368 15.56 -10.95 2.52
CA PHE A 368 14.74 -10.41 3.58
C PHE A 368 13.53 -9.70 2.99
N THR A 369 12.35 -9.97 3.52
CA THR A 369 11.10 -9.33 3.07
C THR A 369 10.25 -8.96 4.28
N PHE A 370 9.30 -8.04 4.12
CA PHE A 370 8.34 -7.79 5.21
C PHE A 370 7.45 -9.00 5.52
N ARG A 371 7.43 -10.03 4.65
CA ARG A 371 6.81 -11.31 4.97
C ARG A 371 7.52 -12.02 6.13
N THR A 372 8.85 -11.89 6.20
CA THR A 372 9.68 -12.39 7.31
C THR A 372 9.19 -11.84 8.65
N ILE A 373 8.79 -10.57 8.73
CA ILE A 373 8.20 -9.98 9.95
C ILE A 373 6.73 -10.41 10.11
N LYS A 374 5.97 -10.45 9.01
CA LYS A 374 4.54 -10.80 9.03
C LYS A 374 4.26 -12.15 9.65
N ASP A 375 5.12 -13.14 9.41
CA ASP A 375 4.93 -14.50 9.92
C ASP A 375 4.94 -14.56 11.46
N PHE A 376 5.53 -13.57 12.13
CA PHE A 376 5.51 -13.43 13.60
C PHE A 376 4.33 -12.61 14.13
N ALA A 377 3.62 -11.87 13.28
CA ALA A 377 2.47 -11.08 13.70
C ALA A 377 1.19 -11.91 13.96
N GLY A 378 1.20 -13.20 13.60
CA GLY A 378 0.08 -14.13 13.77
C GLY A 378 -0.49 -14.65 12.44
N HIS A 379 -1.26 -15.73 12.52
CA HIS A 379 -1.62 -16.53 11.32
C HIS A 379 -2.79 -15.94 10.51
N SER A 380 -3.77 -15.30 11.16
CA SER A 380 -4.92 -14.71 10.46
C SER A 380 -5.70 -13.73 11.36
N GLY A 381 -6.61 -12.98 10.74
CA GLY A 381 -7.57 -12.13 11.46
C GLY A 381 -7.12 -10.70 11.70
N LYS A 382 -8.06 -9.88 12.20
CA LYS A 382 -7.89 -8.43 12.39
C LYS A 382 -6.76 -8.09 13.36
N THR A 383 -6.59 -8.89 14.43
CA THR A 383 -5.55 -8.67 15.45
C THR A 383 -4.16 -8.88 14.87
N SER A 384 -3.95 -9.97 14.12
CA SER A 384 -2.67 -10.26 13.47
C SER A 384 -2.32 -9.19 12.42
N GLN A 385 -3.32 -8.75 11.65
CA GLN A 385 -3.15 -7.65 10.70
C GLN A 385 -2.76 -6.35 11.39
N ARG A 386 -3.47 -5.96 12.46
CA ARG A 386 -3.17 -4.72 13.19
C ARG A 386 -1.76 -4.76 13.79
N LYS A 387 -1.36 -5.89 14.35
CA LYS A 387 -0.01 -6.09 14.89
C LYS A 387 1.04 -5.95 13.79
N PHE A 388 0.85 -6.59 12.64
CA PHE A 388 1.75 -6.45 11.50
C PHE A 388 1.86 -5.00 11.04
N LEU A 389 0.74 -4.30 10.87
CA LEU A 389 0.75 -2.88 10.49
C LEU A 389 1.43 -2.00 11.55
N GLY A 390 1.36 -2.36 12.83
CA GLY A 390 2.13 -1.70 13.90
C GLY A 390 3.65 -1.88 13.74
N TYR A 391 4.12 -3.07 13.32
CA TYR A 391 5.53 -3.27 13.00
C TYR A 391 5.96 -2.50 11.76
N VAL A 392 5.12 -2.47 10.73
CA VAL A 392 5.37 -1.69 9.51
C VAL A 392 5.44 -0.20 9.83
N ASP A 393 4.49 0.31 10.61
CA ASP A 393 4.47 1.69 11.09
C ASP A 393 5.75 2.05 11.83
N ALA A 394 6.16 1.27 12.84
CA ALA A 394 7.40 1.51 13.57
C ALA A 394 8.65 1.47 12.67
N VAL A 395 8.70 0.54 11.70
CA VAL A 395 9.80 0.48 10.73
C VAL A 395 9.86 1.76 9.89
N PHE A 396 8.75 2.23 9.32
CA PHE A 396 8.74 3.39 8.43
C PHE A 396 8.76 4.74 9.14
N SER A 397 8.18 4.86 10.34
CA SER A 397 8.16 6.08 11.15
C SER A 397 9.39 6.24 12.05
N GLY A 398 10.16 5.16 12.28
CA GLY A 398 11.20 5.15 13.31
C GLY A 398 10.65 4.99 14.72
N GLY A 399 9.39 4.55 14.87
CA GLY A 399 8.78 4.24 16.15
C GLY A 399 9.48 3.09 16.89
N ILE A 400 9.30 3.06 18.21
CA ILE A 400 9.94 2.09 19.10
C ILE A 400 9.03 0.88 19.34
N ILE A 401 9.62 -0.32 19.35
CA ILE A 401 8.98 -1.62 19.58
C ILE A 401 9.60 -2.27 20.81
N SER A 402 8.79 -2.83 21.70
CA SER A 402 9.31 -3.66 22.80
C SER A 402 9.95 -4.94 22.28
N GLU A 403 11.25 -5.10 22.49
CA GLU A 403 11.98 -6.32 22.11
C GLU A 403 11.36 -7.56 22.76
N ARG A 404 11.01 -7.47 24.05
CA ARG A 404 10.37 -8.56 24.79
C ARG A 404 9.06 -9.00 24.17
N ALA A 405 8.22 -8.07 23.72
CA ALA A 405 6.96 -8.39 23.06
C ALA A 405 7.20 -9.09 21.71
N PHE A 406 8.15 -8.59 20.93
CA PHE A 406 8.54 -9.19 19.65
C PHE A 406 9.11 -10.61 19.83
N LEU A 407 10.01 -10.83 20.79
CA LEU A 407 10.55 -12.15 21.10
C LEU A 407 9.46 -13.14 21.53
N SER A 408 8.47 -12.69 22.31
CA SER A 408 7.34 -13.54 22.70
C SER A 408 6.50 -13.99 21.48
N ASP A 409 6.33 -13.12 20.49
CA ASP A 409 5.65 -13.44 19.24
C ASP A 409 6.47 -14.41 18.38
N VAL A 410 7.78 -14.16 18.26
CA VAL A 410 8.72 -15.04 17.56
C VAL A 410 8.73 -16.43 18.15
N VAL A 411 8.93 -16.57 19.47
CA VAL A 411 9.00 -17.86 20.15
C VAL A 411 7.69 -18.60 20.02
N ARG A 412 6.54 -17.91 20.12
CA ARG A 412 5.23 -18.53 19.87
C ARG A 412 5.14 -19.11 18.46
N ALA A 413 5.56 -18.36 17.45
CA ALA A 413 5.55 -18.84 16.06
C ALA A 413 6.49 -20.02 15.86
N VAL A 414 7.72 -19.96 16.38
CA VAL A 414 8.72 -21.04 16.31
C VAL A 414 8.23 -22.30 17.02
N VAL A 415 7.67 -22.19 18.22
CA VAL A 415 7.12 -23.32 19.00
C VAL A 415 5.90 -23.93 18.32
N THR A 416 5.03 -23.11 17.71
CA THR A 416 3.89 -23.60 16.93
C THR A 416 4.32 -24.29 15.64
N GLN A 417 5.26 -23.70 14.89
CA GLN A 417 5.83 -24.30 13.67
C GLN A 417 6.54 -25.60 14.01
N ALA A 418 7.37 -25.53 15.06
CA ALA A 418 7.68 -26.54 16.06
C ALA A 418 6.75 -27.73 15.93
N LYS A 419 5.59 -27.64 16.60
CA LYS A 419 4.52 -28.66 16.75
C LYS A 419 3.73 -29.00 15.50
N ARG A 420 3.64 -28.11 14.51
CA ARG A 420 2.89 -28.36 13.27
C ARG A 420 3.73 -29.14 12.26
N GLU A 421 4.87 -28.61 11.86
CA GLU A 421 5.71 -29.17 10.80
C GLU A 421 7.20 -28.94 11.11
N PRO A 422 7.90 -29.97 11.67
CA PRO A 422 9.27 -29.84 12.18
C PRO A 422 10.27 -29.43 11.12
N LYS A 423 10.09 -29.96 9.91
CA LYS A 423 11.01 -29.79 8.79
C LYS A 423 11.14 -28.33 8.35
N MET A 424 10.12 -27.52 8.65
CA MET A 424 10.09 -26.09 8.33
C MET A 424 10.61 -25.21 9.48
N MET A 425 10.93 -25.79 10.64
CA MET A 425 11.46 -25.07 11.80
C MET A 425 12.76 -24.32 11.49
N PRO A 426 13.75 -24.89 10.74
CA PRO A 426 14.97 -24.15 10.44
C PRO A 426 14.75 -22.87 9.65
N PHE A 427 13.82 -22.88 8.69
CA PHE A 427 13.46 -21.67 7.94
C PHE A 427 12.81 -20.62 8.85
N MET A 428 11.91 -21.03 9.74
CA MET A 428 11.27 -20.11 10.69
C MET A 428 12.27 -19.50 11.69
N VAL A 429 13.24 -20.29 12.18
CA VAL A 429 14.27 -19.82 13.10
C VAL A 429 15.26 -18.89 12.41
N ARG A 430 15.66 -19.20 11.17
CA ARG A 430 16.44 -18.28 10.33
C ARG A 430 15.71 -16.95 10.16
N ASP A 431 14.45 -17.00 9.76
CA ASP A 431 13.63 -15.81 9.54
C ASP A 431 13.43 -15.00 10.83
N ALA A 432 13.38 -15.67 11.98
CA ALA A 432 13.32 -15.04 13.30
C ALA A 432 14.60 -14.26 13.64
N LEU A 433 15.76 -14.88 13.42
CA LEU A 433 17.06 -14.22 13.63
C LEU A 433 17.22 -13.02 12.70
N ALA A 434 16.89 -13.19 11.41
CA ALA A 434 16.93 -12.12 10.42
C ALA A 434 16.00 -10.94 10.77
N ALA A 435 14.76 -11.24 11.18
CA ALA A 435 13.81 -10.20 11.59
C ALA A 435 14.28 -9.47 12.85
N TRP A 436 14.82 -10.19 13.84
CA TRP A 436 15.39 -9.57 15.02
C TRP A 436 16.60 -8.68 14.67
N GLN A 437 17.55 -9.17 13.86
CA GLN A 437 18.72 -8.40 13.41
C GLN A 437 18.30 -7.13 12.67
N PHE A 438 17.35 -7.24 11.74
CA PHE A 438 16.83 -6.11 10.96
C PHE A 438 16.24 -5.02 11.86
N LEU A 439 15.35 -5.40 12.79
CA LEU A 439 14.72 -4.45 13.71
C LEU A 439 15.73 -3.85 14.71
N ASN A 440 16.69 -4.65 15.18
CA ASN A 440 17.75 -4.20 16.08
C ASN A 440 18.68 -3.19 15.38
N GLN A 441 19.16 -3.50 14.17
CA GLN A 441 20.04 -2.60 13.41
C GLN A 441 19.34 -1.32 12.95
N LEU A 442 18.01 -1.35 12.76
CA LEU A 442 17.20 -0.15 12.55
C LEU A 442 17.13 0.77 13.78
N GLY A 443 17.56 0.29 14.96
CA GLY A 443 17.55 1.03 16.21
C GLY A 443 16.16 1.22 16.79
N ILE A 444 15.20 0.36 16.45
CA ILE A 444 13.79 0.53 16.86
C ILE A 444 13.36 -0.37 18.03
N PHE A 445 14.26 -1.17 18.59
CA PHE A 445 13.94 -1.91 19.81
C PHE A 445 14.14 -1.07 21.06
N GLU A 446 13.11 -1.03 21.91
CA GLU A 446 13.28 -0.75 23.33
C GLU A 446 13.88 -2.00 23.99
N LYS A 447 15.18 -1.93 24.29
CA LYS A 447 15.91 -2.98 25.00
C LYS A 447 16.75 -2.41 26.13
N GLY A 448 16.93 -3.20 27.19
CA GLY A 448 17.88 -2.86 28.25
C GLY A 448 19.31 -2.91 27.72
N VAL A 449 20.19 -2.03 28.20
CA VAL A 449 21.61 -2.09 27.86
C VAL A 449 22.21 -3.29 28.58
N ARG A 450 22.60 -4.30 27.80
CA ARG A 450 23.42 -5.43 28.28
C ARG A 450 24.70 -5.47 27.46
N THR A 451 25.81 -5.67 28.15
CA THR A 451 27.09 -5.93 27.53
C THR A 451 27.67 -7.13 28.23
N MET A 452 27.96 -8.17 27.46
CA MET A 452 28.64 -9.34 27.97
C MET A 452 30.05 -8.92 28.41
N SER A 453 30.36 -9.05 29.69
CA SER A 453 31.64 -8.59 30.26
C SER A 453 32.85 -9.36 29.76
N ASP A 454 32.66 -10.63 29.42
CA ASP A 454 33.69 -11.50 28.88
C ASP A 454 33.28 -11.98 27.50
N ALA A 455 34.09 -11.71 26.47
CA ALA A 455 33.91 -12.32 25.16
C ALA A 455 33.83 -13.86 25.31
N VAL A 456 32.90 -14.48 24.59
CA VAL A 456 32.97 -15.92 24.34
C VAL A 456 34.29 -16.16 23.62
N GLY A 457 35.12 -17.08 24.11
CA GLY A 457 36.37 -17.39 23.42
C GLY A 457 36.06 -17.69 21.96
N THR A 458 36.68 -16.96 21.02
CA THR A 458 36.43 -17.06 19.58
C THR A 458 36.98 -18.35 18.95
N GLY A 459 37.14 -19.40 19.76
CA GLY A 459 37.64 -20.70 19.31
C GLY A 459 36.57 -21.45 18.52
N GLY A 460 36.92 -21.91 17.32
CA GLY A 460 36.06 -22.74 16.50
C GLY A 460 34.88 -22.01 15.85
N LYS A 461 34.08 -22.76 15.10
CA LYS A 461 33.01 -22.18 14.26
C LYS A 461 31.86 -21.59 15.07
N TYR A 462 31.55 -22.17 16.24
CA TYR A 462 30.48 -21.69 17.12
C TYR A 462 30.84 -20.38 17.81
N GLY A 463 32.10 -20.20 18.22
CA GLY A 463 32.56 -18.93 18.80
C GLY A 463 32.50 -17.79 17.79
N GLN A 464 32.87 -18.04 16.53
CA GLN A 464 32.74 -17.06 15.43
C GLN A 464 31.28 -16.67 15.19
N PHE A 465 30.36 -17.65 15.17
CA PHE A 465 28.93 -17.37 15.03
C PHE A 465 28.41 -16.44 16.13
N VAL A 466 28.80 -16.70 17.39
CA VAL A 466 28.39 -15.85 18.53
C VAL A 466 28.94 -14.43 18.39
N GLU A 467 30.20 -14.27 17.98
CA GLU A 467 30.82 -12.94 17.81
C GLU A 467 30.15 -12.13 16.68
N VAL A 468 29.86 -12.77 15.54
CA VAL A 468 29.13 -12.13 14.43
C VAL A 468 27.73 -11.67 14.86
N HIS A 469 27.10 -12.40 15.80
CA HIS A 469 25.75 -12.15 16.29
C HIS A 469 25.72 -11.58 17.73
N LYS A 470 26.79 -10.93 18.19
CA LYS A 470 26.94 -10.48 19.59
C LYS A 470 25.86 -9.52 20.07
N ASP A 471 25.24 -8.79 19.15
CA ASP A 471 24.11 -7.91 19.48
C ASP A 471 22.93 -8.71 20.06
N PHE A 472 22.70 -9.93 19.54
CA PHE A 472 21.70 -10.85 20.07
C PHE A 472 22.24 -11.64 21.25
N PHE A 473 23.46 -12.19 21.12
CA PHE A 473 24.17 -12.93 22.17
C PHE A 473 24.90 -12.01 23.13
N ASP A 474 24.14 -11.12 23.77
CA ASP A 474 24.62 -10.10 24.70
C ASP A 474 24.75 -10.59 26.16
N ALA A 475 24.48 -11.87 26.42
CA ALA A 475 24.48 -12.49 27.74
C ALA A 475 24.98 -13.94 27.69
N GLN A 476 25.73 -14.38 28.70
CA GLN A 476 26.31 -15.74 28.77
C GLN A 476 25.23 -16.81 28.79
N GLU A 477 24.07 -16.51 29.37
CA GLU A 477 22.91 -17.38 29.43
C GLU A 477 22.35 -17.69 28.02
N LYS A 478 22.38 -16.71 27.10
CA LYS A 478 21.99 -16.91 25.70
C LYS A 478 22.98 -17.82 24.98
N VAL A 479 24.29 -17.64 25.25
CA VAL A 479 25.36 -18.47 24.69
C VAL A 479 25.24 -19.91 25.19
N ALA A 480 25.02 -20.12 26.48
CA ALA A 480 24.81 -21.45 27.05
C ALA A 480 23.58 -22.14 26.44
N ALA A 481 22.47 -21.42 26.29
CA ALA A 481 21.27 -21.93 25.64
C ALA A 481 21.54 -22.32 24.16
N PHE A 482 22.21 -21.45 23.41
CA PHE A 482 22.61 -21.69 22.03
C PHE A 482 23.50 -22.91 21.86
N LEU A 483 24.59 -23.01 22.63
CA LEU A 483 25.52 -24.14 22.57
C LEU A 483 24.85 -25.45 23.00
N THR A 484 23.92 -25.40 23.96
CA THR A 484 23.07 -26.57 24.30
C THR A 484 22.22 -26.99 23.09
N GLY A 485 21.68 -26.02 22.33
CA GLY A 485 20.97 -26.28 21.08
C GLY A 485 21.84 -26.97 20.02
N CYS A 486 23.06 -26.47 19.79
CA CYS A 486 24.03 -27.08 18.88
C CYS A 486 24.37 -28.51 19.31
N TYR A 487 24.61 -28.73 20.61
CA TYR A 487 24.89 -30.05 21.17
C TYR A 487 23.76 -31.03 20.88
N VAL A 488 22.52 -30.61 21.11
CA VAL A 488 21.33 -31.40 20.79
C VAL A 488 21.24 -31.70 19.30
N SER A 489 21.58 -30.75 18.43
CA SER A 489 21.61 -30.99 16.98
C SER A 489 22.54 -32.15 16.61
N LYS A 490 23.71 -32.26 17.25
CA LYS A 490 24.62 -33.41 17.08
C LYS A 490 24.03 -34.73 17.55
N VAL A 491 23.26 -34.73 18.64
CA VAL A 491 22.50 -35.91 19.07
C VAL A 491 21.48 -36.32 18.01
N LEU A 492 20.73 -35.36 17.45
CA LEU A 492 19.73 -35.66 16.42
C LEU A 492 20.36 -36.21 15.15
N TYR A 493 21.52 -35.68 14.75
CA TYR A 493 22.32 -36.21 13.64
C TYR A 493 22.73 -37.67 13.90
N ALA A 494 23.35 -37.95 15.05
CA ALA A 494 23.76 -39.31 15.42
C ALA A 494 22.56 -40.28 15.52
N GLN A 495 21.41 -39.82 16.04
CA GLN A 495 20.17 -40.61 16.06
C GLN A 495 19.63 -40.91 14.67
N GLY A 496 19.66 -39.92 13.77
CA GLY A 496 19.21 -40.09 12.39
C GLY A 496 20.01 -41.17 11.66
N GLN A 497 21.33 -41.19 11.84
CA GLN A 497 22.23 -42.19 11.25
C GLN A 497 21.97 -43.60 11.81
N ASN A 498 21.67 -43.73 13.11
CA ASN A 498 21.55 -45.03 13.77
C ASN A 498 20.13 -45.63 13.77
N LEU A 499 19.07 -44.81 13.77
CA LEU A 499 17.68 -45.25 14.02
C LEU A 499 16.70 -44.87 12.90
N GLY A 500 17.12 -44.08 11.90
CA GLY A 500 16.23 -43.54 10.86
C GLY A 500 15.12 -42.60 11.37
N ASN A 501 15.10 -42.27 12.66
CA ASN A 501 14.15 -41.42 13.36
C ASN A 501 14.82 -40.76 14.58
N SER A 502 14.26 -39.64 15.07
CA SER A 502 14.82 -38.91 16.23
C SER A 502 13.82 -38.77 17.39
N PRO A 503 13.72 -39.76 18.30
CA PRO A 503 12.87 -39.69 19.49
C PRO A 503 13.18 -38.52 20.40
N PHE A 504 14.45 -38.08 20.45
CA PHE A 504 14.88 -36.95 21.27
C PHE A 504 14.21 -35.64 20.83
N TYR A 505 14.01 -35.45 19.51
CA TYR A 505 13.30 -34.29 18.99
C TYR A 505 11.83 -34.26 19.44
N LYS A 506 11.16 -35.42 19.54
CA LYS A 506 9.77 -35.50 20.00
C LYS A 506 9.60 -35.02 21.45
N LYS A 507 10.62 -35.17 22.29
CA LYS A 507 10.64 -34.69 23.68
C LYS A 507 10.78 -33.17 23.75
N LEU A 508 11.50 -32.56 22.81
CA LEU A 508 11.82 -31.12 22.80
C LEU A 508 10.77 -30.26 22.08
N ARG A 509 10.11 -30.84 21.08
CA ARG A 509 9.22 -30.14 20.17
C ARG A 509 8.09 -29.45 20.92
N GLY A 510 8.08 -28.13 20.85
CA GLY A 510 6.96 -27.34 21.38
C GLY A 510 7.06 -26.95 22.85
N MET A 511 8.24 -27.11 23.46
CA MET A 511 8.55 -26.65 24.81
C MET A 511 9.14 -25.25 24.80
N LYS A 512 8.69 -24.42 25.75
CA LYS A 512 9.44 -23.23 26.19
C LYS A 512 10.56 -23.68 27.11
N LEU A 513 11.75 -23.10 26.99
CA LEU A 513 12.93 -23.48 27.75
C LEU A 513 13.24 -22.44 28.81
N ASP A 514 13.43 -22.93 30.03
CA ASP A 514 13.93 -22.18 31.18
C ASP A 514 15.31 -22.74 31.57
N MET A 515 15.97 -22.10 32.55
CA MET A 515 17.29 -22.53 33.05
C MET A 515 17.29 -23.99 33.49
N LYS A 516 16.30 -24.42 34.28
CA LYS A 516 16.24 -25.77 34.85
C LYS A 516 16.17 -26.83 33.75
N ARG A 517 15.40 -26.57 32.69
CA ARG A 517 15.28 -27.45 31.53
C ARG A 517 16.59 -27.51 30.76
N LEU A 518 17.24 -26.38 30.51
CA LEU A 518 18.54 -26.35 29.82
C LEU A 518 19.61 -27.14 30.60
N GLN A 519 19.66 -26.98 31.93
CA GLN A 519 20.57 -27.73 32.79
C GLN A 519 20.28 -29.24 32.78
N ALA A 520 19.02 -29.65 32.71
CA ALA A 520 18.65 -31.07 32.61
C ALA A 520 18.95 -31.65 31.21
N LEU A 521 18.85 -30.85 30.15
CA LEU A 521 19.07 -31.30 28.78
C LEU A 521 20.53 -31.65 28.49
N TYR A 522 21.49 -30.94 29.08
CA TYR A 522 22.91 -31.20 28.81
C TYR A 522 23.34 -32.63 29.22
N PRO A 523 23.12 -33.11 30.46
CA PRO A 523 23.43 -34.48 30.84
C PRO A 523 22.69 -35.53 30.00
N GLU A 524 21.41 -35.29 29.68
CA GLU A 524 20.63 -36.19 28.83
C GLU A 524 21.22 -36.30 27.42
N ALA A 525 21.59 -35.16 26.82
CA ALA A 525 22.20 -35.11 25.50
C ALA A 525 23.58 -35.77 25.49
N ARG A 526 24.40 -35.53 26.52
CA ARG A 526 25.71 -36.16 26.69
C ARG A 526 25.62 -37.68 26.80
N ASN A 527 24.68 -38.19 27.60
CA ASN A 527 24.41 -39.62 27.71
C ASN A 527 24.02 -40.22 26.34
N LYS A 528 23.28 -39.47 25.51
CA LYS A 528 22.95 -39.90 24.15
C LYS A 528 24.15 -39.90 23.22
N ILE A 529 25.00 -38.88 23.24
CA ILE A 529 26.26 -38.87 22.47
C ILE A 529 27.13 -40.08 22.84
N GLN A 530 27.25 -40.39 24.13
CA GLN A 530 27.98 -41.57 24.60
C GLN A 530 27.36 -42.88 24.11
N GLN A 531 26.03 -43.01 24.16
CA GLN A 531 25.32 -44.20 23.67
C GLN A 531 25.56 -44.50 22.19
N TYR A 532 25.83 -43.46 21.38
CA TYR A 532 26.11 -43.59 19.95
C TYR A 532 27.61 -43.52 19.61
N ASP A 533 28.48 -43.52 20.63
CA ASP A 533 29.94 -43.35 20.49
C ASP A 533 30.35 -42.16 19.61
N ALA A 534 29.65 -41.03 19.76
CA ALA A 534 29.70 -39.89 18.85
C ALA A 534 30.41 -38.66 19.44
N PHE A 535 31.30 -38.84 20.42
CA PHE A 535 31.98 -37.72 21.11
C PHE A 535 32.73 -36.79 20.17
N GLY A 536 33.26 -37.31 19.06
CA GLY A 536 33.93 -36.50 18.04
C GLY A 536 33.07 -35.37 17.48
N LEU A 537 31.73 -35.49 17.50
CA LEU A 537 30.81 -34.47 16.99
C LEU A 537 30.69 -33.23 17.90
N VAL A 538 31.08 -33.34 19.17
CA VAL A 538 30.86 -32.31 20.20
C VAL A 538 32.17 -31.74 20.78
N ASN A 539 33.33 -32.16 20.26
CA ASN A 539 34.65 -31.72 20.73
C ASN A 539 34.84 -30.19 20.78
N GLU A 540 34.27 -29.45 19.81
CA GLU A 540 34.31 -27.98 19.81
C GLU A 540 33.23 -27.35 20.73
N ILE A 541 32.13 -28.05 20.99
CA ILE A 541 30.98 -27.52 21.73
C ILE A 541 31.20 -27.68 23.24
N ASP A 542 31.69 -28.84 23.69
CA ASP A 542 31.88 -29.17 25.11
C ASP A 542 32.70 -28.11 25.90
N PRO A 543 33.89 -27.67 25.45
CA PRO A 543 34.67 -26.69 26.20
C PRO A 543 33.99 -25.31 26.24
N LEU A 544 33.37 -24.89 25.13
CA LEU A 544 32.64 -23.62 25.06
C LEU A 544 31.41 -23.64 25.97
N LEU A 545 30.65 -24.74 25.95
CA LEU A 545 29.43 -24.92 26.73
C LEU A 545 29.75 -24.97 28.23
N ALA A 546 30.78 -25.71 28.62
CA ALA A 546 31.25 -25.75 30.00
C ALA A 546 31.67 -24.35 30.46
N SER A 547 32.45 -23.62 29.66
CA SER A 547 32.84 -22.25 29.97
C SER A 547 31.65 -21.31 30.09
N ALA A 548 30.66 -21.41 29.20
CA ALA A 548 29.47 -20.58 29.23
C ALA A 548 28.65 -20.83 30.50
N TRP A 549 28.43 -22.09 30.89
CA TRP A 549 27.72 -22.44 32.12
C TRP A 549 28.45 -21.95 33.38
N VAL A 550 29.79 -22.07 33.43
CA VAL A 550 30.59 -21.54 34.54
C VAL A 550 30.42 -20.02 34.64
N LYS A 551 30.46 -19.30 33.51
CA LYS A 551 30.29 -17.84 33.47
C LYS A 551 28.86 -17.36 33.79
N CYS A 552 27.84 -18.16 33.48
CA CYS A 552 26.45 -17.85 33.89
C CYS A 552 26.31 -17.80 35.42
N GLY A 553 27.04 -18.65 36.14
CA GLY A 553 26.88 -18.81 37.57
C GLY A 553 25.45 -19.19 37.97
N ASN A 554 24.97 -18.65 39.09
CA ASN A 554 23.63 -18.93 39.63
C ASN A 554 22.57 -17.89 39.24
N ASP A 555 22.96 -16.80 38.57
CA ASP A 555 22.09 -15.66 38.30
C ASP A 555 21.63 -15.70 36.84
N TRP A 556 20.36 -16.03 36.60
CA TRP A 556 19.78 -16.20 35.27
C TRP A 556 18.92 -15.00 34.90
N LYS A 557 19.48 -14.07 34.11
CA LYS A 557 18.87 -12.75 33.87
C LYS A 557 18.08 -12.64 32.58
N ILE A 558 18.09 -13.68 31.76
CA ILE A 558 17.37 -13.71 30.50
C ILE A 558 15.99 -14.33 30.69
N THR A 559 15.05 -13.90 29.86
CA THR A 559 13.70 -14.46 29.81
C THR A 559 13.70 -15.85 29.18
N ASP A 560 12.67 -16.64 29.49
CA ASP A 560 12.45 -17.93 28.83
C ASP A 560 12.32 -17.79 27.31
N ASP A 561 11.82 -16.66 26.80
CA ASP A 561 11.72 -16.43 25.35
C ASP A 561 13.12 -16.24 24.73
N GLU A 562 14.00 -15.47 25.38
CA GLU A 562 15.41 -15.33 24.96
C GLU A 562 16.15 -16.67 25.00
N ALA A 563 15.97 -17.44 26.08
CA ALA A 563 16.58 -18.76 26.23
C ALA A 563 16.08 -19.74 25.15
N THR A 564 14.76 -19.75 24.92
CA THR A 564 14.14 -20.61 23.90
C THR A 564 14.64 -20.26 22.51
N LEU A 565 14.63 -18.97 22.13
CA LEU A 565 15.08 -18.56 20.81
C LEU A 565 16.56 -18.91 20.61
N SER A 566 17.42 -18.59 21.57
CA SER A 566 18.86 -18.90 21.54
C SER A 566 19.12 -20.39 21.32
N PHE A 567 18.45 -21.24 22.09
CA PHE A 567 18.53 -22.70 21.91
C PHE A 567 18.05 -23.13 20.52
N THR A 568 16.91 -22.60 20.04
CA THR A 568 16.39 -22.99 18.72
C THR A 568 17.28 -22.54 17.56
N ILE A 569 17.98 -21.41 17.69
CA ILE A 569 19.02 -20.96 16.75
C ILE A 569 20.12 -22.02 16.68
N GLY A 570 20.68 -22.42 17.83
CA GLY A 570 21.74 -23.44 17.86
C GLY A 570 21.29 -24.79 17.32
N LEU A 571 20.06 -25.20 17.64
CA LEU A 571 19.48 -26.45 17.14
C LEU A 571 19.30 -26.44 15.62
N SER A 572 18.88 -25.31 15.05
CA SER A 572 18.40 -25.25 13.67
C SER A 572 19.43 -24.77 12.66
N LEU A 573 20.37 -23.93 13.08
CA LEU A 573 21.42 -23.37 12.22
C LEU A 573 22.78 -24.08 12.40
N ASP A 574 22.85 -25.16 13.20
CA ASP A 574 24.08 -25.95 13.37
C ASP A 574 24.69 -26.37 12.03
N TYR A 575 23.88 -26.81 11.07
CA TYR A 575 24.36 -27.17 9.73
C TYR A 575 25.04 -25.98 9.02
N ASN A 576 24.48 -24.78 9.14
CA ASN A 576 25.03 -23.56 8.55
C ASN A 576 26.33 -23.13 9.20
N ILE A 577 26.44 -23.29 10.52
CA ILE A 577 27.65 -22.98 11.28
C ILE A 577 28.79 -23.93 10.90
N ASN A 578 28.48 -25.17 10.52
CA ASN A 578 29.49 -26.20 10.21
C ASN A 578 29.92 -26.26 8.74
N LYS A 579 29.30 -25.49 7.84
CA LYS A 579 29.87 -25.25 6.50
C LYS A 579 31.26 -24.60 6.62
#